data_AF-A0A5N6Y3Y4-F1
#
_entry.id   AF-A0A5N6Y3Y4-F1
#
_cell.length_a   1.000
_cell.length_b   1.000
_cell.length_c   1.000
_cell.angle_alpha   90.00
_cell.angle_beta   90.00
_cell.angle_gamma   90.00
#
_symmetry.space_group_name_H-M   'P 1'
#
loop_
_entity.id
_entity.type
_entity.pdbx_description
1 polymer ?
#
loop_
_entity_poly.entity_id
_entity_poly.type
_entity_poly.pdbx_seq_one_letter_code
_entity_poly.pdbx_strand_id
1 'polypeptide(L)'
;MFYWTDRMLLNFNTSQKALLWLFIQAVILPHTIARQCYWRNGASTLGEQQPCFPDKENSPCCATNKQNGDPNDVCTSNGLCVAQVEPYTGLVLQNGCTDSSWNSSDCLSICPDCKELASSALF
;
A
#
# COMPACT_ATOMS: atom_id res chain seq x y z
N MET A 1 -23.11 52.14 13.63
CA MET A 1 -23.29 51.23 14.78
C MET A 1 -24.07 50.02 14.27
N PHE A 2 -23.37 48.92 13.97
CA PHE A 2 -23.88 47.74 13.24
C PHE A 2 -24.69 46.83 14.17
N TYR A 3 -25.97 46.58 13.84
CA TYR A 3 -26.87 45.70 14.60
C TYR A 3 -27.72 44.82 13.66
N TRP A 4 -27.13 44.20 12.63
CA TRP A 4 -27.89 43.37 11.69
C TRP A 4 -27.07 42.23 11.07
N THR A 5 -26.44 41.35 11.86
CA THR A 5 -25.84 40.11 11.32
C THR A 5 -25.96 38.85 12.20
N ASP A 6 -26.55 38.91 13.39
CA ASP A 6 -26.54 37.77 14.34
C ASP A 6 -27.79 36.87 14.30
N ARG A 7 -28.49 36.75 13.17
CA ARG A 7 -29.74 35.95 13.12
C ARG A 7 -29.87 35.02 11.92
N MET A 8 -28.76 34.48 11.42
CA MET A 8 -28.76 33.48 10.35
C MET A 8 -27.93 32.22 10.64
N LEU A 9 -27.60 31.95 11.89
CA LEU A 9 -26.98 30.67 12.25
C LEU A 9 -27.83 29.95 13.29
N LEU A 10 -28.30 28.77 12.87
CA LEU A 10 -28.69 27.63 13.70
C LEU A 10 -30.15 27.56 14.17
N ASN A 11 -31.04 27.29 13.21
CA ASN A 11 -32.25 26.51 13.48
C ASN A 11 -32.23 25.22 12.63
N PHE A 12 -31.14 24.45 12.78
CA PHE A 12 -30.99 23.15 12.12
C PHE A 12 -31.52 22.06 13.05
N ASN A 13 -32.54 21.35 12.58
CA ASN A 13 -33.26 20.30 13.30
C ASN A 13 -32.30 19.16 13.71
N THR A 14 -32.55 18.50 14.85
CA THR A 14 -31.69 17.47 15.44
C THR A 14 -31.34 16.36 14.45
N SER A 15 -32.29 15.98 13.57
CA SER A 15 -32.04 15.00 12.50
C SER A 15 -31.07 15.48 11.41
N GLN A 16 -31.06 16.77 11.07
CA GLN A 16 -30.09 17.31 10.11
C GLN A 16 -28.68 17.38 10.72
N LYS A 17 -28.57 17.66 12.03
CA LYS A 17 -27.28 17.59 12.74
C LYS A 17 -26.70 16.18 12.77
N ALA A 18 -27.56 15.17 12.96
CA ALA A 18 -27.15 13.77 12.94
C ALA A 18 -26.65 13.33 11.55
N LEU A 19 -27.33 13.73 10.48
CA LEU A 19 -26.89 13.45 9.11
C LEU A 19 -25.57 14.15 8.77
N LEU A 20 -25.42 15.42 9.15
CA LEU A 20 -24.15 16.15 8.99
C LEU A 20 -23.00 15.48 9.76
N TRP A 21 -23.26 15.01 10.98
CA TRP A 21 -22.28 14.26 11.77
C TRP A 21 -21.86 12.95 11.10
N LEU A 22 -22.81 12.18 10.55
CA LEU A 22 -22.52 10.96 9.79
C LEU A 22 -21.68 11.24 8.54
N PHE A 23 -21.98 12.33 7.81
CA PHE A 23 -21.18 12.74 6.65
C PHE A 23 -19.76 13.15 7.03
N ILE A 24 -19.57 13.88 8.14
CA ILE A 24 -18.24 14.28 8.62
C ILE A 24 -17.40 13.05 9.00
N GLN A 25 -18.00 12.03 9.61
CA GLN A 25 -17.27 10.81 9.96
C GLN A 25 -16.85 9.98 8.74
N ALA A 26 -17.67 9.95 7.68
CA ALA A 26 -17.34 9.21 6.46
C ALA A 26 -16.13 9.79 5.70
N VAL A 27 -15.88 11.11 5.81
CA VAL A 27 -14.77 11.80 5.13
C VAL A 27 -13.42 11.57 5.82
N ILE A 28 -13.41 11.18 7.10
CA ILE A 28 -12.17 11.01 7.88
C ILE A 28 -11.60 9.59 7.77
N LEU A 29 -12.27 8.64 7.10
CA LEU A 29 -11.65 7.33 6.87
C LEU A 29 -10.43 7.50 5.96
N PRO A 30 -9.21 7.15 6.43
CA PRO A 30 -8.04 7.16 5.56
C PRO A 30 -8.27 6.15 4.45
N HIS A 31 -8.44 6.64 3.21
CA HIS A 31 -8.34 5.80 2.02
C HIS A 31 -6.87 5.42 1.87
N THR A 32 -6.45 4.32 2.49
CA THR A 32 -5.17 3.69 2.19
C THR A 32 -5.28 3.07 0.80
N ILE A 33 -5.05 3.87 -0.24
CA ILE A 33 -4.86 3.34 -1.59
C ILE A 33 -3.58 2.52 -1.53
N ALA A 34 -3.71 1.21 -1.67
CA ALA A 34 -2.61 0.31 -1.92
C ALA A 34 -1.76 0.87 -3.07
N ARG A 35 -0.53 1.31 -2.76
CA ARG A 35 0.40 1.79 -3.79
C ARG A 35 0.76 0.63 -4.71
N GLN A 36 0.82 0.92 -6.02
CA GLN A 36 1.27 -0.03 -7.02
C GLN A 36 2.70 -0.46 -6.71
N CYS A 37 2.94 -1.77 -6.75
CA CYS A 37 4.26 -2.35 -6.59
C CYS A 37 4.83 -2.73 -7.96
N TYR A 38 6.15 -2.72 -8.06
CA TYR A 38 6.92 -2.97 -9.27
C TYR A 38 8.02 -3.98 -9.01
N TRP A 39 8.25 -4.86 -9.98
CA TRP A 39 9.44 -5.69 -10.06
C TRP A 39 10.67 -4.84 -10.42
N ARG A 40 11.87 -5.40 -10.24
CA ARG A 40 13.15 -4.72 -10.54
C ARG A 40 13.31 -4.26 -12.00
N ASN A 41 12.61 -4.90 -12.93
CA ASN A 41 12.58 -4.50 -14.33
C ASN A 41 11.60 -3.34 -14.61
N GLY A 42 10.96 -2.79 -13.57
CA GLY A 42 9.96 -1.73 -13.67
C GLY A 42 8.55 -2.20 -14.03
N ALA A 43 8.35 -3.49 -14.28
CA ALA A 43 7.02 -4.03 -14.56
C ALA A 43 6.15 -4.07 -13.30
N SER A 44 4.86 -3.77 -13.44
CA SER A 44 3.89 -3.89 -12.36
C SER A 44 3.82 -5.31 -11.82
N THR A 45 3.71 -5.45 -10.50
CA THR A 45 3.48 -6.74 -9.83
C THR A 45 2.03 -7.19 -9.94
N LEU A 46 1.77 -8.45 -9.56
CA LEU A 46 0.42 -8.96 -9.32
C LEU A 46 -0.24 -8.22 -8.13
N GLY A 47 -1.58 -8.20 -8.09
CA GLY A 47 -2.36 -7.52 -7.05
C GLY A 47 -2.23 -8.11 -5.63
N GLU A 48 -1.59 -9.28 -5.52
CA GLU A 48 -1.26 -9.91 -4.24
C GLU A 48 -0.11 -9.19 -3.51
N GLN A 49 0.74 -8.48 -4.26
CA GLN A 49 1.86 -7.72 -3.72
C GLN A 49 1.38 -6.36 -3.21
N GLN A 50 1.69 -6.05 -1.95
CA GLN A 50 1.29 -4.82 -1.28
C GLN A 50 2.49 -4.22 -0.54
N PRO A 51 2.52 -2.88 -0.36
CA PRO A 51 3.57 -2.22 0.40
C PRO A 51 3.55 -2.66 1.87
N CYS A 52 4.72 -3.03 2.39
CA CYS A 52 4.89 -3.34 3.81
C CYS A 52 4.73 -2.13 4.74
N PHE A 53 5.02 -0.93 4.22
CA PHE A 53 4.91 0.34 4.92
C PHE A 53 4.02 1.28 4.08
N PRO A 54 2.68 1.11 4.12
CA PRO A 54 1.76 1.85 3.25
C PRO A 54 1.77 3.37 3.47
N ASP A 55 2.22 3.82 4.64
CA ASP A 55 2.35 5.25 4.97
C ASP A 55 3.62 5.91 4.41
N LYS A 56 4.53 5.12 3.81
CA LYS A 56 5.73 5.65 3.17
C LYS A 56 5.50 5.89 1.68
N GLU A 57 6.24 6.88 1.15
CA GLU A 57 6.31 7.11 -0.30
C GLU A 57 6.89 5.88 -1.02
N ASN A 58 8.04 5.41 -0.55
CA ASN A 58 8.69 4.21 -1.07
C ASN A 58 8.67 3.12 -0.01
N SER A 59 8.21 1.93 -0.41
CA SER A 59 8.14 0.77 0.47
C SER A 59 8.48 -0.51 -0.31
N PRO A 60 9.26 -1.42 0.29
CA PRO A 60 9.31 -2.79 -0.17
C PRO A 60 7.91 -3.42 -0.13
N CYS A 61 7.66 -4.33 -1.05
CA CYS A 61 6.37 -4.99 -1.23
C CYS A 61 6.49 -6.50 -1.01
N CYS A 62 5.53 -7.06 -0.29
CA CYS A 62 5.41 -8.50 -0.05
C CYS A 62 4.02 -9.00 -0.45
N ALA A 63 3.88 -10.30 -0.69
CA ALA A 63 2.61 -10.85 -1.13
C ALA A 63 1.70 -11.09 0.09
N THR A 64 1.09 -10.00 0.56
CA THR A 64 0.25 -9.93 1.76
C THR A 64 -1.24 -9.78 1.46
N ASN A 65 -1.63 -9.85 0.19
CA ASN A 65 -3.01 -9.84 -0.27
C ASN A 65 -3.32 -11.06 -1.14
N LYS A 66 -2.86 -12.25 -0.73
CA LYS A 66 -3.14 -13.49 -1.46
C LYS A 66 -4.64 -13.83 -1.33
N GLN A 67 -5.29 -14.16 -2.45
CA GLN A 67 -6.74 -14.44 -2.51
C GLN A 67 -7.03 -15.93 -2.67
N ASN A 68 -6.00 -16.75 -2.80
CA ASN A 68 -6.08 -18.19 -3.08
C ASN A 68 -6.16 -19.07 -1.82
N GLY A 69 -6.17 -18.46 -0.62
CA GLY A 69 -6.23 -19.16 0.67
C GLY A 69 -4.86 -19.48 1.28
N ASP A 70 -3.77 -19.21 0.57
CA ASP A 70 -2.41 -19.34 1.12
C ASP A 70 -2.16 -18.28 2.20
N PRO A 71 -1.31 -18.60 3.21
CA PRO A 71 -0.94 -17.61 4.21
C PRO A 71 -0.13 -16.47 3.57
N ASN A 72 -0.45 -15.25 3.98
CA ASN A 72 0.25 -14.04 3.57
C ASN A 72 1.70 -14.04 4.05
N ASP A 73 2.59 -13.45 3.26
CA ASP A 73 4.00 -13.30 3.64
C ASP A 73 4.13 -12.32 4.83
N VAL A 74 5.21 -12.45 5.59
CA VAL A 74 5.52 -11.54 6.70
C VAL A 74 6.49 -10.46 6.24
N CYS A 75 6.09 -9.20 6.38
CA CYS A 75 6.95 -8.04 6.19
C CYS A 75 7.96 -7.91 7.34
N THR A 76 9.24 -7.79 7.01
CA THR A 76 10.31 -7.55 7.98
C THR A 76 10.73 -6.08 8.00
N SER A 77 11.29 -5.61 9.12
CA SER A 77 11.71 -4.21 9.28
C SER A 77 12.87 -3.81 8.36
N ASN A 78 13.66 -4.77 7.90
CA ASN A 78 14.74 -4.58 6.94
C ASN A 78 14.27 -4.68 5.48
N GLY A 79 12.96 -4.68 5.22
CA GLY A 79 12.43 -4.58 3.86
C GLY A 79 12.46 -5.87 3.05
N LEU A 80 12.55 -7.02 3.72
CA LEU A 80 12.44 -8.35 3.12
C LEU A 80 11.10 -9.01 3.50
N CYS A 81 10.74 -10.06 2.77
CA CYS A 81 9.54 -10.84 3.00
C CYS A 81 9.92 -12.23 3.52
N VAL A 82 9.23 -12.74 4.54
CA VAL A 82 9.30 -14.15 4.90
C VAL A 82 8.08 -14.85 4.31
N ALA A 83 8.33 -15.77 3.37
CA ALA A 83 7.27 -16.54 2.74
C ALA A 83 6.63 -17.48 3.77
N GLN A 84 5.29 -17.51 3.80
CA GLN A 84 4.54 -18.41 4.67
C GLN A 84 3.95 -19.59 3.89
N VAL A 85 3.84 -19.48 2.57
CA VAL A 85 3.25 -20.48 1.67
C VAL A 85 4.16 -21.70 1.49
N GLU A 86 3.59 -22.91 1.52
CA GLU A 86 4.30 -24.15 1.23
C GLU A 86 4.55 -24.29 -0.29
N PRO A 87 5.69 -24.85 -0.72
CA PRO A 87 6.80 -25.40 0.05
C PRO A 87 7.88 -24.36 0.43
N TYR A 88 7.60 -23.07 0.26
CA TYR A 88 8.56 -21.98 0.40
C TYR A 88 8.59 -21.37 1.81
N THR A 89 7.89 -21.97 2.78
CA THR A 89 7.75 -21.45 4.14
C THR A 89 9.12 -21.19 4.77
N GLY A 90 9.31 -19.98 5.32
CA GLY A 90 10.54 -19.54 5.96
C GLY A 90 11.60 -18.98 5.01
N LEU A 91 11.41 -19.02 3.69
CA LEU A 91 12.33 -18.36 2.76
C LEU A 91 12.26 -16.85 2.90
N VAL A 92 13.43 -16.21 2.91
CA VAL A 92 13.57 -14.76 2.93
C VAL A 92 13.71 -14.26 1.49
N LEU A 93 12.73 -13.46 1.06
CA LEU A 93 12.59 -12.99 -0.32
C LEU A 93 12.75 -11.48 -0.39
N GLN A 94 13.43 -11.02 -1.44
CA GLN A 94 13.38 -9.64 -1.87
C GLN A 94 12.40 -9.56 -3.05
N ASN A 95 11.18 -9.12 -2.78
CA ASN A 95 10.07 -9.08 -3.75
C ASN A 95 10.03 -7.74 -4.52
N GLY A 96 8.89 -7.05 -4.53
CA GLY A 96 8.69 -5.81 -5.27
C GLY A 96 9.06 -4.57 -4.45
N CYS A 97 8.97 -3.40 -5.08
CA CYS A 97 8.98 -2.11 -4.40
C CYS A 97 7.99 -1.15 -5.04
N THR A 98 7.52 -0.14 -4.31
CA THR A 98 6.63 0.89 -4.89
C THR A 98 7.37 1.88 -5.79
N ASP A 99 8.70 1.95 -5.74
CA ASP A 99 9.51 2.70 -6.70
C ASP A 99 9.78 1.85 -7.95
N SER A 100 9.18 2.23 -9.08
CA SER A 100 9.39 1.56 -10.36
C SER A 100 10.82 1.68 -10.90
N SER A 101 11.57 2.69 -10.44
CA SER A 101 12.96 2.93 -10.86
C SER A 101 13.98 2.22 -9.98
N TRP A 102 13.56 1.71 -8.81
CA TRP A 102 14.43 1.04 -7.83
C TRP A 102 15.64 1.87 -7.38
N ASN A 103 15.52 3.21 -7.39
CA ASN A 103 16.57 4.13 -6.97
C ASN A 103 16.41 4.60 -5.51
N SER A 104 15.22 4.40 -4.93
CA SER A 104 14.97 4.72 -3.53
C SER A 104 15.81 3.86 -2.59
N SER A 105 16.35 4.47 -1.53
CA SER A 105 17.05 3.77 -0.45
C SER A 105 16.14 2.81 0.33
N ASP A 106 14.82 3.02 0.33
CA ASP A 106 13.85 2.08 0.91
C ASP A 106 13.64 0.82 0.03
N CYS A 107 14.06 0.87 -1.24
CA CYS A 107 13.99 -0.25 -2.19
C CYS A 107 15.36 -0.92 -2.32
N LEU A 108 15.74 -1.66 -1.27
CA LEU A 108 17.04 -2.33 -1.21
C LEU A 108 17.27 -3.18 -2.46
N SER A 109 18.48 -3.14 -3.05
CA SER A 109 18.90 -4.02 -4.14
C SER A 109 20.00 -4.97 -3.66
N ILE A 110 19.60 -6.06 -3.00
CA ILE A 110 20.53 -6.96 -2.30
C ILE A 110 20.94 -8.12 -3.20
N CYS A 111 20.01 -8.67 -3.98
CA CYS A 111 20.36 -9.65 -5.00
C CYS A 111 20.91 -8.92 -6.23
N PRO A 112 22.17 -9.14 -6.66
CA PRO A 112 22.69 -8.54 -7.88
C PRO A 112 21.84 -8.96 -9.07
N ASP A 113 21.24 -7.96 -9.71
CA ASP A 113 20.53 -7.95 -10.99
C ASP A 113 20.32 -9.32 -11.67
N CYS A 114 19.10 -9.87 -11.58
CA CYS A 114 18.53 -10.77 -12.60
C CYS A 114 18.24 -10.01 -13.93
N LYS A 115 18.93 -8.90 -14.21
CA LYS A 115 18.74 -8.07 -15.40
C LYS A 115 19.08 -8.86 -16.68
N GLU A 116 19.87 -9.93 -16.54
CA GLU A 116 20.29 -10.80 -17.64
C GLU A 116 19.30 -11.96 -17.93
N LEU A 117 18.41 -12.32 -16.99
CA LEU A 117 17.47 -13.44 -17.19
C LEU A 117 16.14 -13.03 -17.87
N ALA A 118 15.83 -11.73 -17.93
CA ALA A 118 14.66 -11.24 -18.68
C ALA A 118 14.84 -11.36 -20.21
N SER A 119 16.07 -11.62 -20.70
CA SER A 119 16.34 -11.88 -22.11
C SER A 119 16.29 -13.38 -22.49
N SER A 120 16.05 -14.28 -21.54
CA SER A 120 16.15 -15.74 -21.75
C SER A 120 14.86 -16.52 -21.50
N ALA A 121 13.78 -15.88 -21.03
CA ALA A 121 12.47 -16.52 -20.83
C ALA A 121 11.54 -16.42 -22.07
N LEU A 122 12.14 -16.49 -23.26
CA LEU A 122 11.44 -16.87 -24.50
C LEU A 122 11.82 -18.33 -24.84
N PHE A 123 11.37 -19.28 -24.02
CA PHE A 123 11.29 -20.70 -24.38
C PHE A 123 10.12 -21.34 -23.65
#